data_AF-A0A672K8E0-F1
#
_entry.id   AF-A0A672K8E0-F1
#
_cell.length_a   1.000
_cell.length_b   1.000
_cell.length_c   1.000
_cell.angle_alpha   90.00
_cell.angle_beta   90.00
_cell.angle_gamma   90.00
#
_symmetry.space_group_name_H-M   'P 1'
#
loop_
_entity.id
_entity.type
_entity.pdbx_description
1 polymer ?
#
loop_
_entity_poly.entity_id
_entity_poly.type
_entity_poly.pdbx_seq_one_letter_code
_entity_poly.pdbx_strand_id
1 'polypeptide(L)' 'MSDRGAFDTNVVTLTRFVLEEGRKAKGTGELTTLLNSMCTAIKAISTAVRKAGIANL' A
#
# COMPACT_ATOMS: atom_id res chain seq x y z
N MET A 1 -4.12 31.57 22.57
CA MET A 1 -3.47 30.34 23.06
C MET A 1 -3.29 29.42 21.87
N SER A 2 -2.05 29.04 21.56
CA SER A 2 -1.74 28.24 20.37
C SER A 2 -2.45 26.89 20.44
N ASP A 3 -3.38 26.65 19.51
CA ASP A 3 -3.93 25.32 19.24
C ASP A 3 -2.83 24.48 18.56
N ARG A 4 -1.86 24.05 19.36
CA ARG A 4 -0.95 22.98 18.96
C ARG A 4 -1.74 21.69 19.12
N GLY A 5 -2.57 21.37 18.12
CA GLY A 5 -3.24 20.09 18.02
C GLY A 5 -2.24 18.95 18.25
N ALA A 6 -2.69 17.89 18.91
CA ALA A 6 -1.86 16.72 19.18
C ALA A 6 -1.18 16.23 17.89
N PHE A 7 0.05 15.75 18.01
CA PHE A 7 0.86 15.32 16.86
C PHE A 7 0.10 14.24 16.07
N ASP A 8 -0.22 14.52 14.81
CA ASP A 8 -0.91 13.55 13.95
C ASP A 8 0.09 12.45 13.54
N THR A 9 -0.15 11.25 14.04
CA THR A 9 0.67 10.05 13.78
C THR A 9 -0.01 9.11 12.79
N ASN A 10 -1.03 9.57 12.08
CA ASN A 10 -1.83 8.77 11.17
C ASN A 10 -1.10 8.44 9.86
N VAL A 11 -0.37 7.31 9.83
CA VAL A 11 0.23 6.79 8.60
C VAL A 11 -0.82 5.97 7.82
N VAL A 12 -1.04 6.34 6.56
CA VAL A 12 -1.93 5.61 5.66
C VAL A 12 -1.10 4.73 4.72
N THR A 13 -1.24 3.41 4.87
CA THR A 13 -0.65 2.45 3.93
C THR A 13 -1.53 2.29 2.70
N LEU A 14 -0.96 1.82 1.59
CA LEU A 14 -1.72 1.57 0.37
C LEU A 14 -2.88 0.58 0.60
N THR A 15 -2.64 -0.49 1.37
CA THR A 15 -3.70 -1.45 1.74
C THR A 15 -4.83 -0.77 2.52
N ARG A 16 -4.51 0.10 3.48
CA ARG A 16 -5.52 0.85 4.23
C ARG A 16 -6.32 1.80 3.32
N PHE A 17 -5.62 2.57 2.49
CA PHE A 17 -6.25 3.48 1.54
C PHE A 17 -7.25 2.74 0.63
N VAL A 18 -6.83 1.64 0.01
CA VAL A 18 -7.69 0.89 -0.92
C VAL A 18 -8.89 0.24 -0.21
N LEU A 19 -8.75 -0.18 1.06
CA LEU A 19 -9.88 -0.68 1.86
C LEU A 19 -10.89 0.44 2.18
N GLU A 20 -10.41 1.62 2.57
CA GLU A 20 -11.27 2.76 2.87
C GLU A 20 -12.03 3.25 1.63
N GLU A 21 -11.34 3.37 0.49
CA GLU A 21 -11.96 3.74 -0.78
C GLU A 21 -12.96 2.70 -1.28
N GLY A 22 -12.62 1.41 -1.18
CA GLY A 22 -13.54 0.32 -1.52
C GLY A 22 -14.83 0.33 -0.69
N ARG A 23 -14.72 0.63 0.61
CA ARG A 23 -15.89 0.81 1.49
C ARG A 23 -16.72 2.04 1.13
N LYS A 24 -16.09 3.18 0.85
CA LYS A 24 -16.79 4.40 0.41
C LYS A 24 -17.58 4.17 -0.87
N ALA A 25 -17.02 3.40 -1.80
CA ALA A 25 -17.68 3.00 -3.04
C ALA A 25 -18.74 1.90 -2.86
N LYS A 26 -18.90 1.33 -1.66
CA LYS A 26 -19.77 0.16 -1.38
C LYS A 26 -19.48 -1.02 -2.34
N GLY A 27 -18.23 -1.20 -2.72
CA GLY A 27 -17.80 -2.24 -3.65
C GLY A 27 -17.80 -3.65 -3.01
N THR A 28 -17.79 -4.68 -3.86
CA THR A 28 -17.74 -6.10 -3.45
C THR A 28 -16.39 -6.52 -2.84
N GLY A 29 -15.35 -5.70 -3.03
CA GLY A 29 -13.99 -5.97 -2.56
C GLY A 29 -13.08 -6.69 -3.57
N GLU A 30 -13.61 -7.11 -4.72
CA GLU A 30 -12.82 -7.80 -5.76
C GLU A 30 -11.65 -6.95 -6.27
N LEU A 31 -11.89 -5.66 -6.53
CA LEU A 31 -10.84 -4.72 -6.92
C LEU A 31 -9.79 -4.54 -5.81
N THR A 32 -10.23 -4.47 -4.54
CA THR A 32 -9.30 -4.38 -3.39
C THR A 32 -8.41 -5.61 -3.29
N THR A 33 -8.96 -6.80 -3.54
CA THR A 33 -8.19 -8.06 -3.58
C THR A 33 -7.18 -8.06 -4.74
N LEU A 34 -7.61 -7.63 -5.93
CA LEU A 34 -6.74 -7.51 -7.09
C LEU A 34 -5.56 -6.57 -6.81
N LEU A 35 -5.84 -5.37 -6.30
CA LEU A 35 -4.81 -4.36 -6.00
C LEU A 35 -3.82 -4.85 -4.94
N ASN A 36 -4.27 -5.53 -3.88
CA ASN A 36 -3.36 -6.10 -2.88
C ASN A 36 -2.51 -7.25 -3.44
N SER A 37 -3.07 -8.04 -4.36
CA SER A 37 -2.33 -9.10 -5.06
C SER A 37 -1.22 -8.50 -5.94
N MET A 38 -1.55 -7.44 -6.69
CA MET A 38 -0.57 -6.67 -7.47
C MET A 38 0.55 -6.10 -6.59
N CYS A 39 0.22 -5.50 -5.43
CA CYS A 39 1.23 -4.98 -4.50
C CYS A 39 2.22 -6.06 -4.07
N THR A 40 1.74 -7.28 -3.85
CA THR A 40 2.59 -8.42 -3.46
C THR A 40 3.51 -8.84 -4.61
N ALA A 41 2.97 -8.97 -5.83
CA ALA A 41 3.76 -9.27 -7.02
C ALA A 41 4.84 -8.21 -7.28
N ILE A 42 4.51 -6.93 -7.18
CA ILE A 42 5.44 -5.81 -7.39
C ILE A 42 6.59 -5.87 -6.37
N LYS A 43 6.29 -6.12 -5.08
CA LYS A 43 7.32 -6.27 -4.04
C LYS A 43 8.25 -7.45 -4.31
N ALA A 44 7.72 -8.58 -4.78
CA ALA A 44 8.51 -9.75 -5.14
C ALA A 44 9.43 -9.47 -6.34
N ILE A 45 8.90 -8.86 -7.41
CA ILE A 45 9.67 -8.47 -8.59
C ILE A 45 10.78 -7.49 -8.21
N SER A 46 10.45 -6.45 -7.44
CA SER A 46 11.44 -5.47 -6.97
C SER A 46 12.57 -6.12 -6.19
N THR A 47 12.25 -7.09 -5.33
CA THR A 47 13.24 -7.87 -4.58
C THR A 47 14.11 -8.72 -5.50
N ALA A 48 13.52 -9.37 -6.51
CA ALA A 48 14.24 -10.18 -7.49
C ALA A 48 15.20 -9.33 -8.32
N VAL A 49 14.75 -8.16 -8.81
CA VAL A 49 15.60 -7.22 -9.57
C VAL A 49 16.75 -6.69 -8.73
N ARG A 50 16.51 -6.35 -7.45
CA ARG A 50 17.58 -5.94 -6.53
C ARG A 50 18.63 -7.04 -6.37
N LYS A 51 18.20 -8.29 -6.22
CA LYS A 51 19.11 -9.44 -6.10
C LYS A 51 19.88 -9.71 -7.38
N ALA A 52 19.25 -9.57 -8.55
CA ALA A 52 19.92 -9.71 -9.85
C ALA A 52 21.05 -8.68 -10.00
N GLY A 53 20.81 -7.43 -9.64
CA GLY A 53 21.85 -6.38 -9.66
C GLY A 53 23.02 -6.64 -8.71
N ILE A 54 22.80 -7.29 -7.55
CA ILE A 54 23.90 -7.72 -6.66
C ILE A 54 24.70 -8.86 -7.29
N ALA A 55 24.02 -9.76 -8.00
CA ALA A 55 24.64 -10.88 -8.70
C ALA A 55 25.35 -10.47 -10.02
N ASN A 56 25.28 -9.18 -10.42
CA ASN A 56 25.72 -8.67 -11.73
C ASN A 56 25.17 -9.50 -12.91
N LEU A 57 23.93 -9.96 -12.78
CA LEU A 57 23.16 -10.59 -13.86
C LEU A 57 22.51 -9.55 -14.76
#